data_AF-A0A3M6U7S0-F1
#
_entry.id   AF-A0A3M6U7S0-F1
#
_cell.length_a   1.000
_cell.length_b   1.000
_cell.length_c   1.000
_cell.angle_alpha   90.00
_cell.angle_beta   90.00
_cell.angle_gamma   90.00
#
_symmetry.space_group_name_H-M   'P 1'
#
loop_
_entity.id
_entity.type
_entity.pdbx_description
1 polymer ?
#
loop_
_entity_poly.entity_id
_entity_poly.type
_entity_poly.pdbx_seq_one_letter_code
_entity_poly.pdbx_strand_id
1 'polypeptide(L)'
;MSSKNVVTIGQLVRKCLRKAYFLPQKPSSYSKGYRFLNDKKYWTYDCPPSPLYFDRLLSPFRHLPAAGDEIPIIMECTPESYLLQHWKQWLPAFPPVVIKSLDEGLRDDIPVITTAALEAIPEHKHSIPPDLLYELQLKSTILEVGVPFPRYLVKDALTYPCAVKADMSTGGRGSWLVKNERELSETLQQMKDVCNWKGGTVFQEYIPGVKEVPSFQFYLHKSGELFWVGTTTGGFTGCFSWTTGSVDWDKQEEYEKLVYKEFTLPIKDYLQRRGYFGLVTFEVLITDHAKYLVDINPRIGGDTTHLLLARHMALDIGFKHSAIFCKNKHSNLTSKELVKRANDSNEQGEGLTVVLSAADADVGCESYVSVFAKTPDAVQTLFHNLKN
;
A
#
# COMPACT_ATOMS: atom_id res chain seq x y z
N MET A 1 13.21 3.22 28.95
CA MET A 1 14.26 2.96 27.94
C MET A 1 14.11 4.02 26.85
N SER A 2 15.13 4.83 26.62
CA SER A 2 15.10 5.96 25.70
C SER A 2 15.13 5.46 24.25
N SER A 3 14.10 5.85 23.49
CA SER A 3 13.97 5.67 22.03
C SER A 3 15.25 6.11 21.31
N LYS A 4 15.92 5.16 20.66
CA LYS A 4 16.92 5.46 19.63
C LYS A 4 16.35 5.05 18.28
N ASN A 5 15.59 5.97 17.69
CA ASN A 5 15.35 6.13 16.26
C ASN A 5 14.35 5.15 15.58
N VAL A 6 13.11 5.07 16.07
CA VAL A 6 12.02 4.63 15.17
C VAL A 6 11.91 5.59 14.00
N VAL A 7 11.65 5.05 12.80
CA VAL A 7 11.38 5.84 11.61
C VAL A 7 9.88 5.90 11.40
N THR A 8 9.33 7.11 11.33
CA THR A 8 7.89 7.34 11.08
C THR A 8 7.68 7.89 9.66
N ILE A 9 6.46 7.75 9.13
CA ILE A 9 6.06 8.40 7.88
C ILE A 9 6.30 9.91 7.97
N GLY A 10 5.94 10.52 9.10
CA GLY A 10 6.10 11.94 9.34
C GLY A 10 7.57 12.39 9.32
N GLN A 11 8.52 11.64 9.89
CA GLN A 11 9.94 11.99 9.85
C GLN A 11 10.46 12.04 8.42
N LEU A 12 10.07 11.06 7.62
CA LEU A 12 10.48 11.01 6.21
C LEU A 12 9.91 12.21 5.44
N VAL A 13 8.65 12.56 5.67
CA VAL A 13 8.01 13.74 5.05
C VAL A 13 8.62 15.06 5.54
N ARG A 14 8.92 15.18 6.84
CA ARG A 14 9.43 16.42 7.44
C ARG A 14 10.82 16.80 6.91
N LYS A 15 11.59 15.83 6.40
CA LYS A 15 12.83 16.08 5.64
C LYS A 15 12.59 16.81 4.30
N CYS A 16 11.39 16.71 3.73
CA CYS A 16 11.03 17.32 2.45
C CYS A 16 10.14 18.56 2.57
N LEU A 17 9.34 18.64 3.63
CA LEU A 17 8.37 19.70 3.86
C LEU A 17 8.40 20.16 5.32
N ARG A 18 8.58 21.46 5.55
CA ARG A 18 8.58 22.04 6.91
C ARG A 18 7.22 21.88 7.61
N LYS A 19 6.13 21.99 6.86
CA LYS A 19 4.75 21.76 7.31
C LYS A 19 4.03 20.98 6.21
N ALA A 20 3.27 19.98 6.62
CA ALA A 20 2.38 19.23 5.74
C ALA A 20 1.27 18.59 6.57
N TYR A 21 0.20 18.20 5.89
CA TYR A 21 -0.75 17.20 6.37
C TYR A 21 -0.59 15.92 5.55
N PHE A 22 -0.99 14.78 6.09
CA PHE A 22 -1.15 13.55 5.31
C PHE A 22 -2.62 13.12 5.30
N LEU A 23 -3.13 12.86 4.10
CA LEU A 23 -4.48 12.36 3.84
C LEU A 23 -4.39 10.93 3.28
N PRO A 24 -4.67 9.89 4.08
CA PRO A 24 -4.48 8.50 3.70
C PRO A 24 -5.62 7.89 2.88
N GLN A 25 -6.77 8.57 2.77
CA GLN A 25 -7.88 8.13 1.93
C GLN A 25 -7.46 8.01 0.46
N LYS A 26 -8.00 6.98 -0.20
CA LYS A 26 -7.80 6.73 -1.63
C LYS A 26 -9.03 7.21 -2.41
N PRO A 27 -8.86 7.56 -3.70
CA PRO A 27 -10.00 7.83 -4.55
C PRO A 27 -10.75 6.54 -4.90
N SER A 28 -12.01 6.70 -5.26
CA SER A 28 -12.80 5.70 -5.98
C SER A 28 -13.43 6.38 -7.20
N SER A 29 -13.64 5.65 -8.30
CA SER A 29 -14.45 6.14 -9.43
C SER A 29 -15.83 5.47 -9.49
N TYR A 30 -16.14 4.58 -8.55
CA TYR A 30 -17.37 3.79 -8.54
C TYR A 30 -18.20 3.93 -7.26
N SER A 31 -17.61 4.41 -6.16
CA SER A 31 -18.27 4.54 -4.86
C SER A 31 -19.11 5.81 -4.77
N LYS A 32 -20.36 5.76 -5.23
CA LYS A 32 -21.29 6.90 -5.20
C LYS A 32 -21.50 7.41 -3.77
N GLY A 33 -21.45 8.73 -3.58
CA GLY A 33 -21.60 9.37 -2.27
C GLY A 33 -20.35 9.33 -1.39
N TYR A 34 -19.26 8.72 -1.83
CA TYR A 34 -17.97 8.82 -1.17
C TYR A 34 -17.34 10.19 -1.40
N ARG A 35 -16.77 10.79 -0.34
CA ARG A 35 -16.21 12.15 -0.39
C ARG A 35 -15.05 12.29 -1.38
N PHE A 36 -14.30 11.22 -1.62
CA PHE A 36 -13.18 11.19 -2.56
C PHE A 36 -13.52 10.43 -3.85
N LEU A 37 -14.74 10.62 -4.35
CA LEU A 37 -15.13 10.18 -5.68
C LEU A 37 -14.38 11.02 -6.74
N ASN A 38 -13.66 10.33 -7.64
CA ASN A 38 -13.08 10.92 -8.85
C ASN A 38 -13.93 10.48 -10.05
N ASP A 39 -14.77 11.37 -10.56
CA ASP A 39 -15.70 11.10 -11.67
C ASP A 39 -15.48 11.98 -12.90
N LYS A 40 -14.43 12.83 -12.90
CA LYS A 40 -14.16 13.77 -14.00
C LYS A 40 -12.88 13.44 -14.76
N LYS A 41 -11.74 13.47 -14.08
CA LYS A 41 -10.39 13.46 -14.66
C LYS A 41 -9.55 12.28 -14.18
N TYR A 42 -9.47 12.05 -12.87
CA TYR A 42 -8.52 11.11 -12.29
C TYR A 42 -9.14 9.72 -12.03
N TRP A 43 -9.56 9.06 -13.11
CA TRP A 43 -10.27 7.79 -13.07
C TRP A 43 -9.42 6.66 -12.47
N THR A 44 -9.97 5.91 -11.52
CA THR A 44 -9.31 4.75 -10.90
C THR A 44 -10.17 3.51 -11.05
N TYR A 45 -9.62 2.43 -11.62
CA TYR A 45 -10.36 1.18 -11.72
C TYR A 45 -10.43 0.48 -10.36
N ASP A 46 -11.57 0.64 -9.68
CA ASP A 46 -11.89 -0.04 -8.41
C ASP A 46 -13.22 -0.83 -8.45
N CYS A 47 -13.73 -1.15 -9.65
CA CYS A 47 -15.00 -1.86 -9.86
C CYS A 47 -14.94 -3.36 -9.48
N PRO A 48 -15.94 -3.91 -8.77
CA PRO A 48 -16.98 -3.20 -8.02
C PRO A 48 -16.36 -2.48 -6.81
N PRO A 49 -16.85 -1.29 -6.44
CA PRO A 49 -16.23 -0.48 -5.38
C PRO A 49 -16.16 -1.23 -4.06
N SER A 50 -15.19 -0.88 -3.22
CA SER A 50 -15.16 -1.36 -1.84
C SER A 50 -16.34 -0.78 -1.05
N PRO A 51 -16.80 -1.47 0.02
CA PRO A 51 -17.78 -0.88 0.94
C PRO A 51 -17.27 0.43 1.57
N LEU A 52 -18.17 1.37 1.87
CA LEU A 52 -17.76 2.67 2.41
C LEU A 52 -16.98 2.59 3.73
N TYR A 53 -17.29 1.63 4.61
CA TYR A 53 -16.53 1.45 5.85
C TYR A 53 -15.06 1.10 5.56
N PHE A 54 -14.80 0.39 4.46
CA PHE A 54 -13.45 0.02 4.07
C PHE A 54 -12.64 1.27 3.66
N ASP A 55 -13.22 2.13 2.83
CA ASP A 55 -12.52 3.32 2.32
C ASP A 55 -12.42 4.44 3.37
N ARG A 56 -13.38 4.53 4.30
CA ARG A 56 -13.43 5.58 5.34
C ARG A 56 -12.69 5.22 6.62
N LEU A 57 -12.67 3.94 6.99
CA LEU A 57 -12.10 3.47 8.26
C LEU A 57 -10.90 2.55 8.00
N LEU A 58 -11.12 1.43 7.32
CA LEU A 58 -10.14 0.34 7.31
C LEU A 58 -8.85 0.69 6.54
N SER A 59 -8.96 1.05 5.27
CA SER A 59 -7.82 1.41 4.42
C SER A 59 -7.02 2.61 4.93
N PRO A 60 -7.63 3.72 5.41
CA PRO A 60 -6.86 4.86 5.92
C PRO A 60 -6.23 4.61 7.29
N PHE A 61 -6.90 3.91 8.22
CA PHE A 61 -6.40 3.76 9.59
C PHE A 61 -5.13 2.93 9.69
N ARG A 62 -4.88 1.99 8.76
CA ARG A 62 -3.67 1.15 8.80
C ARG A 62 -2.36 1.96 8.75
N HIS A 63 -2.42 3.20 8.30
CA HIS A 63 -1.24 4.07 8.19
C HIS A 63 -0.86 4.73 9.53
N LEU A 64 -1.81 4.86 10.46
CA LEU A 64 -1.68 5.62 11.69
C LEU A 64 -0.63 5.08 12.68
N PRO A 65 -0.47 3.76 12.90
CA PRO A 65 0.45 3.23 13.90
C PRO A 65 1.93 3.62 13.71
N ALA A 66 2.34 3.93 12.48
CA ALA A 66 3.70 4.38 12.14
C ALA A 66 3.72 5.80 11.55
N ALA A 67 2.63 6.57 11.70
CA ALA A 67 2.54 7.92 11.15
C ALA A 67 3.50 8.90 11.86
N GLY A 68 3.61 8.78 13.19
CA GLY A 68 4.31 9.72 14.05
C GLY A 68 3.53 11.02 14.31
N ASP A 69 4.15 11.98 15.00
CA ASP A 69 3.55 13.26 15.42
C ASP A 69 4.15 14.49 14.69
N GLU A 70 5.34 14.34 14.12
CA GLU A 70 5.51 14.33 12.66
C GLU A 70 4.77 15.42 11.86
N ILE A 71 3.64 14.99 11.35
CA ILE A 71 2.74 15.80 10.55
C ILE A 71 1.33 15.36 10.96
N PRO A 72 0.37 16.28 11.09
CA PRO A 72 -0.99 15.86 11.39
C PRO A 72 -1.59 15.04 10.25
N ILE A 73 -2.35 14.02 10.61
CA ILE A 73 -3.17 13.27 9.68
C ILE A 73 -4.53 13.95 9.57
N ILE A 74 -4.99 14.21 8.36
CA ILE A 74 -6.32 14.77 8.11
C ILE A 74 -7.21 13.64 7.57
N MET A 75 -8.36 13.42 8.22
CA MET A 75 -9.24 12.30 7.85
C MET A 75 -10.70 12.57 8.18
N GLU A 76 -11.58 11.83 7.49
CA GLU A 76 -13.03 11.97 7.62
C GLU A 76 -13.55 11.40 8.94
N CYS A 77 -12.93 10.32 9.41
CA CYS A 77 -13.32 9.60 10.60
C CYS A 77 -12.10 9.47 11.52
N THR A 78 -12.33 9.44 12.83
CA THR A 78 -11.30 9.18 13.84
C THR A 78 -11.35 7.70 14.26
N PRO A 79 -10.21 7.04 14.52
CA PRO A 79 -10.21 5.70 15.08
C PRO A 79 -10.87 5.65 16.46
N GLU A 80 -11.49 4.51 16.74
CA GLU A 80 -12.04 4.24 18.06
C GLU A 80 -10.97 4.18 19.15
N SER A 81 -11.35 4.54 20.37
CA SER A 81 -10.41 4.67 21.50
C SER A 81 -9.66 3.36 21.81
N TYR A 82 -10.29 2.20 21.59
CA TYR A 82 -9.64 0.91 21.82
C TYR A 82 -8.47 0.64 20.84
N LEU A 83 -8.53 1.15 19.60
CA LEU A 83 -7.42 1.06 18.65
C LEU A 83 -6.27 1.99 19.06
N LEU A 84 -6.59 3.22 19.46
CA LEU A 84 -5.59 4.18 19.94
C LEU A 84 -4.87 3.66 21.19
N GLN A 85 -5.61 3.05 22.12
CA GLN A 85 -5.05 2.41 23.31
C GLN A 85 -4.17 1.21 22.95
N HIS A 86 -4.62 0.35 22.03
CA HIS A 86 -3.84 -0.78 21.53
C HIS A 86 -2.49 -0.32 20.95
N TRP A 87 -2.47 0.69 20.09
CA TRP A 87 -1.22 1.22 19.53
C TRP A 87 -0.33 1.82 20.61
N LYS A 88 -0.89 2.62 21.53
CA LYS A 88 -0.13 3.21 22.63
C LYS A 88 0.52 2.15 23.53
N GLN A 89 -0.17 1.04 23.78
CA GLN A 89 0.31 -0.04 24.63
C GLN A 89 1.43 -0.84 23.95
N TRP A 90 1.23 -1.22 22.69
CA TRP A 90 2.10 -2.19 22.01
C TRP A 90 3.15 -1.56 21.09
N LEU A 91 3.05 -0.26 20.80
CA LEU A 91 4.03 0.51 20.03
C LEU A 91 4.52 1.74 20.81
N PRO A 92 5.02 1.59 22.07
CA PRO A 92 5.39 2.73 22.91
C PRO A 92 6.55 3.57 22.35
N ALA A 93 7.33 3.01 21.40
CA ALA A 93 8.40 3.73 20.72
C ALA A 93 7.89 4.69 19.63
N PHE A 94 6.67 4.46 19.10
CA PHE A 94 6.05 5.30 18.07
C PHE A 94 5.21 6.40 18.73
N PRO A 95 5.46 7.69 18.41
CA PRO A 95 4.65 8.78 18.94
C PRO A 95 3.18 8.65 18.56
N PRO A 96 2.23 8.99 19.48
CA PRO A 96 0.82 9.02 19.15
C PRO A 96 0.55 9.98 17.99
N VAL A 97 -0.23 9.50 17.02
CA VAL A 97 -0.60 10.30 15.86
C VAL A 97 -1.47 11.49 16.25
N VAL A 98 -1.21 12.65 15.63
CA VAL A 98 -2.06 13.83 15.73
C VAL A 98 -3.08 13.80 14.59
N ILE A 99 -4.37 13.72 14.93
CA ILE A 99 -5.47 13.63 13.95
C ILE A 99 -6.26 14.93 13.96
N LYS A 100 -6.54 15.45 12.76
CA LYS A 100 -7.42 16.59 12.51
C LYS A 100 -8.58 16.14 11.63
N SER A 101 -9.72 16.82 11.76
CA SER A 101 -10.80 16.64 10.80
C SER A 101 -10.38 17.15 9.42
N LEU A 102 -10.94 16.58 8.36
CA LEU A 102 -10.72 17.11 7.00
C LEU A 102 -11.06 18.59 6.90
N ASP A 103 -12.18 19.02 7.49
CA ASP A 103 -12.61 20.42 7.39
C ASP A 103 -11.68 21.37 8.15
N GLU A 104 -11.00 20.92 9.20
CA GLU A 104 -9.94 21.70 9.85
C GLU A 104 -8.69 21.76 8.95
N GLY A 105 -8.24 20.61 8.46
CA GLY A 105 -7.03 20.48 7.65
C GLY A 105 -7.09 21.14 6.27
N LEU A 106 -8.28 21.44 5.77
CA LEU A 106 -8.49 22.09 4.48
C LEU A 106 -8.71 23.61 4.56
N ARG A 107 -8.73 24.22 5.76
CA ARG A 107 -8.93 25.67 5.94
C ARG A 107 -7.71 26.54 5.69
N ASP A 108 -6.52 25.99 5.88
CA ASP A 108 -5.25 26.70 5.67
C ASP A 108 -4.63 26.37 4.31
N ASP A 109 -3.45 26.93 4.01
CA ASP A 109 -2.68 26.66 2.80
C ASP A 109 -1.56 25.62 3.01
N ILE A 110 -1.62 24.82 4.10
CA ILE A 110 -0.61 23.79 4.34
C ILE A 110 -0.77 22.66 3.30
N PRO A 111 0.32 22.24 2.62
CA PRO A 111 0.24 21.21 1.60
C PRO A 111 -0.13 19.85 2.21
N VAL A 112 -0.84 19.06 1.41
CA VAL A 112 -1.36 17.74 1.75
C VAL A 112 -0.59 16.69 0.94
N ILE A 113 0.03 15.75 1.65
CA ILE A 113 0.48 14.49 1.07
C ILE A 113 -0.77 13.65 0.82
N THR A 114 -1.00 13.26 -0.44
CA THR A 114 -2.09 12.38 -0.85
C THR A 114 -1.53 11.06 -1.36
N THR A 115 -2.34 10.00 -1.33
CA THR A 115 -1.92 8.69 -1.86
C THR A 115 -2.16 8.55 -3.36
N ALA A 116 -2.97 9.43 -3.95
CA ALA A 116 -3.25 9.53 -5.38
C ALA A 116 -3.83 10.93 -5.67
N ALA A 117 -4.07 11.26 -6.93
CA ALA A 117 -4.79 12.46 -7.30
C ALA A 117 -6.25 12.40 -6.79
N LEU A 118 -6.69 13.46 -6.12
CA LEU A 118 -8.02 13.57 -5.49
C LEU A 118 -8.71 14.83 -6.01
N GLU A 119 -9.85 14.67 -6.68
CA GLU A 119 -10.64 15.80 -7.21
C GLU A 119 -11.27 16.65 -6.10
N ALA A 120 -11.55 16.02 -4.96
CA ALA A 120 -12.11 16.69 -3.79
C ALA A 120 -11.11 17.61 -3.06
N ILE A 121 -9.83 17.57 -3.42
CA ILE A 121 -8.77 18.38 -2.81
C ILE A 121 -8.32 19.46 -3.81
N PRO A 122 -8.34 20.76 -3.43
CA PRO A 122 -7.90 21.83 -4.31
C PRO A 122 -6.47 21.59 -4.81
N GLU A 123 -6.23 21.87 -6.10
CA GLU A 123 -4.96 21.58 -6.78
C GLU A 123 -3.74 22.14 -6.03
N HIS A 124 -3.80 23.40 -5.60
CA HIS A 124 -2.72 24.07 -4.86
C HIS A 124 -2.42 23.46 -3.49
N LYS A 125 -3.35 22.67 -2.92
CA LYS A 125 -3.12 21.97 -1.65
C LYS A 125 -2.35 20.67 -1.83
N HIS A 126 -2.25 20.09 -3.03
CA HIS A 126 -1.46 18.86 -3.18
C HIS A 126 0.03 19.18 -3.07
N SER A 127 0.74 18.38 -2.28
CA SER A 127 2.20 18.47 -2.16
C SER A 127 2.96 18.08 -3.44
N ILE A 128 2.34 17.25 -4.27
CA ILE A 128 2.76 16.89 -5.63
C ILE A 128 1.59 17.30 -6.54
N PRO A 129 1.81 18.03 -7.65
CA PRO A 129 0.73 18.38 -8.57
C PRO A 129 -0.12 17.15 -8.94
N PRO A 130 -1.46 17.21 -8.85
CA PRO A 130 -2.30 16.02 -8.98
C PRO A 130 -2.22 15.39 -10.38
N ASP A 131 -2.03 16.20 -11.43
CA ASP A 131 -1.79 15.71 -12.80
C ASP A 131 -0.55 14.84 -12.88
N LEU A 132 0.55 15.33 -12.30
CA LEU A 132 1.80 14.60 -12.23
C LEU A 132 1.65 13.32 -11.39
N LEU A 133 1.02 13.40 -10.22
CA LEU A 133 0.83 12.24 -9.35
C LEU A 133 -0.01 11.15 -10.04
N TYR A 134 -1.06 11.54 -10.75
CA TYR A 134 -1.89 10.61 -11.52
C TYR A 134 -1.09 9.94 -12.64
N GLU A 135 -0.37 10.73 -13.44
CA GLU A 135 0.47 10.24 -14.53
C GLU A 135 1.54 9.25 -14.04
N LEU A 136 2.25 9.59 -12.96
CA LEU A 136 3.30 8.73 -12.39
C LEU A 136 2.77 7.41 -11.81
N GLN A 137 1.46 7.30 -11.58
CA GLN A 137 0.79 6.09 -11.09
C GLN A 137 0.17 5.23 -12.20
N LEU A 138 0.18 5.71 -13.45
CA LEU A 138 -0.26 4.90 -14.60
C LEU A 138 0.72 3.76 -14.84
N LYS A 139 0.18 2.60 -15.21
CA LYS A 139 1.00 1.43 -15.55
C LYS A 139 1.80 1.67 -16.82
N SER A 140 1.26 2.41 -17.78
CA SER A 140 1.93 2.80 -19.03
C SER A 140 3.23 3.56 -18.80
N THR A 141 3.37 4.25 -17.65
CA THR A 141 4.56 5.02 -17.28
C THR A 141 5.82 4.17 -17.10
N ILE A 142 5.69 2.86 -16.85
CA ILE A 142 6.83 1.92 -16.75
C ILE A 142 7.73 1.96 -18.00
N LEU A 143 7.16 2.23 -19.17
CA LEU A 143 7.88 2.32 -20.44
C LEU A 143 8.96 3.40 -20.45
N GLU A 144 8.81 4.45 -19.64
CA GLU A 144 9.70 5.62 -19.61
C GLU A 144 10.86 5.49 -18.63
N VAL A 145 10.83 4.47 -17.76
CA VAL A 145 11.77 4.32 -16.65
C VAL A 145 13.13 3.79 -17.11
N GLY A 146 13.17 3.08 -18.24
CA GLY A 146 14.40 2.54 -18.82
C GLY A 146 14.95 1.30 -18.11
N VAL A 147 14.06 0.43 -17.63
CA VAL A 147 14.40 -0.84 -16.97
C VAL A 147 13.73 -2.02 -17.68
N PRO A 148 14.16 -3.27 -17.46
CA PRO A 148 13.44 -4.44 -18.00
C PRO A 148 12.01 -4.51 -17.45
N PHE A 149 11.03 -4.73 -18.33
CA PHE A 149 9.61 -4.92 -18.00
C PHE A 149 8.99 -5.93 -18.97
N PRO A 150 7.85 -6.58 -18.65
CA PRO A 150 7.17 -7.47 -19.61
C PRO A 150 6.69 -6.66 -20.81
N ARG A 151 7.03 -7.10 -22.02
CA ARG A 151 6.76 -6.38 -23.26
C ARG A 151 5.29 -5.98 -23.39
N TYR A 152 5.06 -4.71 -23.73
CA TYR A 152 3.73 -4.21 -24.02
C TYR A 152 3.31 -4.72 -25.40
N LEU A 153 2.09 -5.23 -25.48
CA LEU A 153 1.51 -5.75 -26.70
C LEU A 153 0.58 -4.71 -27.30
N VAL A 154 0.63 -4.57 -28.63
CA VAL A 154 -0.38 -3.80 -29.35
C VAL A 154 -1.62 -4.67 -29.54
N LYS A 155 -2.81 -4.07 -29.48
CA LYS A 155 -4.09 -4.78 -29.51
C LYS A 155 -4.26 -5.68 -30.75
N ASP A 156 -3.69 -5.29 -31.88
CA ASP A 156 -3.80 -6.04 -33.14
C ASP A 156 -2.72 -7.12 -33.31
N ALA A 157 -1.81 -7.26 -32.34
CA ALA A 157 -0.74 -8.27 -32.33
C ALA A 157 -0.58 -8.93 -30.94
N LEU A 158 -1.72 -9.28 -30.33
CA LEU A 158 -1.75 -9.98 -29.05
C LEU A 158 -1.31 -11.43 -29.20
N THR A 159 -0.52 -11.90 -28.24
CA THR A 159 -0.14 -13.31 -28.07
C THR A 159 -0.72 -13.83 -26.76
N TYR A 160 -1.35 -14.99 -26.76
CA TYR A 160 -1.97 -15.57 -25.56
C TYR A 160 -1.11 -16.67 -24.92
N PRO A 161 -1.12 -16.80 -23.57
CA PRO A 161 -1.81 -15.92 -22.63
C PRO A 161 -1.14 -14.54 -22.53
N CYS A 162 -1.93 -13.52 -22.17
CA CYS A 162 -1.44 -12.15 -21.91
C CYS A 162 -2.11 -11.54 -20.67
N ALA A 163 -1.45 -10.53 -20.10
CA ALA A 163 -2.03 -9.72 -19.04
C ALA A 163 -2.77 -8.52 -19.64
N VAL A 164 -4.01 -8.32 -19.23
CA VAL A 164 -4.80 -7.11 -19.49
C VAL A 164 -4.87 -6.32 -18.19
N LYS A 165 -4.57 -5.02 -18.23
CA LYS A 165 -4.59 -4.16 -17.04
C LYS A 165 -5.31 -2.85 -17.32
N ALA A 166 -6.16 -2.41 -16.40
CA ALA A 166 -6.59 -1.02 -16.35
C ALA A 166 -5.38 -0.16 -15.96
N ASP A 167 -5.12 0.89 -16.73
CA ASP A 167 -3.88 1.66 -16.63
C ASP A 167 -3.75 2.37 -15.28
N MET A 168 -4.87 2.83 -14.72
CA MET A 168 -4.98 3.22 -13.31
C MET A 168 -5.93 2.26 -12.60
N SER A 169 -5.45 1.60 -11.55
CA SER A 169 -6.26 0.65 -10.77
C SER A 169 -5.78 0.52 -9.33
N THR A 170 -6.63 -0.02 -8.47
CA THR A 170 -6.31 -0.22 -7.04
C THR A 170 -6.62 -1.64 -6.58
N GLY A 171 -5.77 -2.17 -5.68
CA GLY A 171 -6.01 -3.41 -4.96
C GLY A 171 -6.16 -4.65 -5.85
N GLY A 172 -5.45 -4.71 -6.98
CA GLY A 172 -5.45 -5.85 -7.91
C GLY A 172 -6.71 -6.00 -8.77
N ARG A 173 -7.74 -5.15 -8.58
CA ARG A 173 -9.04 -5.28 -9.28
C ARG A 173 -8.97 -5.03 -10.79
N GLY A 174 -7.96 -4.31 -11.25
CA GLY A 174 -7.78 -3.91 -12.64
C GLY A 174 -6.73 -4.73 -13.38
N SER A 175 -6.59 -6.02 -13.09
CA SER A 175 -5.61 -6.89 -13.74
C SER A 175 -6.20 -8.28 -14.00
N TRP A 176 -6.06 -8.76 -15.23
CA TRP A 176 -6.59 -10.04 -15.69
C TRP A 176 -5.54 -10.82 -16.46
N LEU A 177 -5.51 -12.14 -16.27
CA LEU A 177 -4.81 -13.05 -17.16
C LEU A 177 -5.81 -13.60 -18.18
N VAL A 178 -5.59 -13.28 -19.44
CA VAL A 178 -6.45 -13.67 -20.56
C VAL A 178 -5.75 -14.75 -21.38
N LYS A 179 -6.41 -15.88 -21.60
CA LYS A 179 -5.82 -17.06 -22.26
C LYS A 179 -6.19 -17.21 -23.72
N ASN A 180 -7.16 -16.44 -24.21
CA ASN A 180 -7.65 -16.51 -25.59
C ASN A 180 -8.47 -15.24 -25.95
N GLU A 181 -8.84 -15.11 -27.21
CA GLU A 181 -9.59 -13.96 -27.75
C GLU A 181 -11.01 -13.83 -27.16
N ARG A 182 -11.64 -14.93 -26.78
CA ARG A 182 -12.96 -14.90 -26.12
C ARG A 182 -12.86 -14.25 -24.75
N GLU A 183 -11.93 -14.72 -23.91
CA GLU A 183 -11.67 -14.14 -22.58
C GLU A 183 -11.26 -12.66 -22.69
N LEU A 184 -10.53 -12.28 -23.75
CA LEU A 184 -10.19 -10.88 -24.02
C LEU A 184 -11.46 -10.05 -24.26
N SER A 185 -12.33 -10.53 -25.14
CA SER A 185 -13.58 -9.85 -25.51
C SER A 185 -14.48 -9.69 -24.29
N GLU A 186 -14.64 -10.74 -23.49
CA GLU A 186 -15.42 -10.72 -22.25
C GLU A 186 -14.82 -9.72 -21.24
N THR A 187 -13.49 -9.67 -21.08
CA THR A 187 -12.81 -8.72 -20.18
C THR A 187 -13.00 -7.27 -20.64
N LEU A 188 -12.80 -6.99 -21.93
CA LEU A 188 -12.97 -5.63 -22.47
C LEU A 188 -14.43 -5.18 -22.42
N GLN A 189 -15.37 -6.09 -22.66
CA GLN A 189 -16.80 -5.82 -22.51
C GLN A 189 -17.17 -5.50 -21.06
N GLN A 190 -16.66 -6.29 -20.10
CA GLN A 190 -16.86 -6.02 -18.67
C GLN A 190 -16.30 -4.65 -18.27
N MET A 191 -15.07 -4.32 -18.68
CA MET A 191 -14.46 -3.03 -18.37
C MET A 191 -15.25 -1.86 -18.94
N LYS A 192 -15.65 -1.95 -20.21
CA LYS A 192 -16.30 -0.84 -20.94
C LYS A 192 -17.79 -0.73 -20.65
N ASP A 193 -18.53 -1.82 -20.72
CA ASP A 193 -20.00 -1.79 -20.75
C ASP A 193 -20.60 -1.95 -19.35
N VAL A 194 -19.95 -2.72 -18.48
CA VAL A 194 -20.43 -2.94 -17.09
C VAL A 194 -19.79 -1.95 -16.13
N CYS A 195 -18.46 -1.82 -16.17
CA CYS A 195 -17.72 -0.90 -15.32
C CYS A 195 -17.50 0.47 -15.97
N ASN A 196 -18.02 0.78 -17.17
CA ASN A 196 -17.94 2.11 -17.78
C ASN A 196 -16.53 2.76 -17.74
N TRP A 197 -15.47 1.95 -17.85
CA TRP A 197 -14.09 2.38 -17.67
C TRP A 197 -13.71 3.46 -18.69
N LYS A 198 -13.12 4.57 -18.21
CA LYS A 198 -12.75 5.73 -19.04
C LYS A 198 -11.25 5.93 -19.23
N GLY A 199 -10.41 5.24 -18.43
CA GLY A 199 -8.96 5.35 -18.54
C GLY A 199 -8.36 4.40 -19.58
N GLY A 200 -7.02 4.39 -19.65
CA GLY A 200 -6.27 3.51 -20.55
C GLY A 200 -6.39 2.03 -20.19
N THR A 201 -6.05 1.18 -21.16
CA THR A 201 -5.89 -0.27 -20.97
C THR A 201 -4.52 -0.67 -21.50
N VAL A 202 -3.78 -1.42 -20.69
CA VAL A 202 -2.44 -1.94 -21.00
C VAL A 202 -2.55 -3.44 -21.30
N PHE A 203 -1.88 -3.88 -22.35
CA PHE A 203 -1.69 -5.29 -22.68
C PHE A 203 -0.21 -5.61 -22.52
N GLN A 204 0.10 -6.68 -21.79
CA GLN A 204 1.47 -7.11 -21.52
C GLN A 204 1.61 -8.61 -21.80
N GLU A 205 2.80 -9.02 -22.23
CA GLU A 205 3.11 -10.45 -22.38
C GLU A 205 3.04 -11.17 -21.03
N TYR A 206 2.68 -12.45 -21.08
CA TYR A 206 2.74 -13.32 -19.91
C TYR A 206 4.16 -13.86 -19.75
N ILE A 207 4.72 -13.73 -18.54
CA ILE A 207 6.03 -14.28 -18.19
C ILE A 207 5.83 -15.61 -17.45
N PRO A 208 6.21 -16.77 -18.04
CA PRO A 208 6.15 -18.05 -17.35
C PRO A 208 7.32 -18.22 -16.36
N GLY A 209 7.21 -19.20 -15.46
CA GLY A 209 8.31 -19.56 -14.56
C GLY A 209 8.64 -18.51 -13.51
N VAL A 210 7.64 -17.75 -13.06
CA VAL A 210 7.80 -16.79 -11.95
C VAL A 210 8.14 -17.53 -10.67
N LYS A 211 9.27 -17.17 -10.07
CA LYS A 211 9.69 -17.69 -8.76
C LYS A 211 9.15 -16.85 -7.62
N GLU A 212 9.22 -15.53 -7.79
CA GLU A 212 8.84 -14.58 -6.75
C GLU A 212 8.44 -13.24 -7.38
N VAL A 213 7.59 -12.47 -6.68
CA VAL A 213 7.28 -11.07 -7.01
C VAL A 213 7.40 -10.21 -5.75
N PRO A 214 8.61 -9.87 -5.28
CA PRO A 214 8.77 -9.02 -4.11
C PRO A 214 8.32 -7.58 -4.39
N SER A 215 7.83 -6.92 -3.35
CA SER A 215 7.47 -5.51 -3.35
C SER A 215 8.52 -4.74 -2.57
N PHE A 216 9.23 -3.86 -3.26
CA PHE A 216 10.35 -3.08 -2.74
C PHE A 216 9.88 -1.66 -2.45
N GLN A 217 10.37 -1.07 -1.36
CA GLN A 217 9.97 0.27 -0.96
C GLN A 217 11.15 1.14 -0.53
N PHE A 218 11.18 2.36 -1.04
CA PHE A 218 12.07 3.43 -0.59
C PHE A 218 11.31 4.75 -0.46
N TYR A 219 11.88 5.68 0.32
CA TYR A 219 11.50 7.09 0.30
C TYR A 219 12.50 7.87 -0.54
N LEU A 220 12.02 8.65 -1.51
CA LEU A 220 12.80 9.61 -2.28
C LEU A 220 12.67 11.00 -1.68
N HIS A 221 13.76 11.52 -1.12
CA HIS A 221 13.80 12.90 -0.63
C HIS A 221 13.93 13.91 -1.77
N LYS A 222 13.47 15.15 -1.53
CA LYS A 222 13.65 16.26 -2.48
C LYS A 222 15.12 16.54 -2.82
N SER A 223 16.04 16.21 -1.92
CA SER A 223 17.49 16.30 -2.14
C SER A 223 18.01 15.26 -3.14
N GLY A 224 17.22 14.23 -3.48
CA GLY A 224 17.66 13.04 -4.21
C GLY A 224 18.25 11.94 -3.32
N GLU A 225 18.30 12.15 -2.00
CA GLU A 225 18.66 11.11 -1.04
C GLU A 225 17.56 10.03 -1.02
N LEU A 226 17.98 8.77 -0.92
CA LEU A 226 17.10 7.62 -0.76
C LEU A 226 17.17 7.12 0.68
N PHE A 227 16.01 6.80 1.23
CA PHE A 227 15.92 5.98 2.42
C PHE A 227 15.24 4.65 2.06
N TRP A 228 15.98 3.54 2.13
CA TRP A 228 15.41 2.21 1.91
C TRP A 228 14.48 1.85 3.07
N VAL A 229 13.20 1.64 2.77
CA VAL A 229 12.18 1.31 3.77
C VAL A 229 12.18 -0.19 4.04
N GLY A 230 12.20 -0.99 2.98
CA GLY A 230 12.29 -2.44 3.07
C GLY A 230 11.60 -3.15 1.91
N THR A 231 11.51 -4.47 2.02
CA THR A 231 10.94 -5.38 1.03
C THR A 231 9.95 -6.32 1.70
N THR A 232 8.77 -6.46 1.11
CA THR A 232 7.83 -7.53 1.44
C THR A 232 7.88 -8.61 0.36
N THR A 233 7.84 -9.86 0.80
CA THR A 233 7.71 -11.04 -0.06
C THR A 233 6.33 -11.62 0.18
N GLY A 234 5.49 -11.62 -0.85
CA GLY A 234 4.06 -11.90 -0.68
C GLY A 234 3.63 -13.23 -1.28
N GLY A 235 2.61 -13.82 -0.65
CA GLY A 235 1.89 -14.97 -1.20
C GLY A 235 0.65 -14.51 -1.97
N PHE A 236 0.49 -15.02 -3.18
CA PHE A 236 -0.78 -14.96 -3.89
C PHE A 236 -1.60 -16.21 -3.55
N THR A 237 -2.92 -16.08 -3.42
CA THR A 237 -3.78 -17.27 -3.44
C THR A 237 -3.87 -17.84 -4.85
N GLY A 238 -4.41 -19.05 -4.99
CA GLY A 238 -4.67 -19.68 -6.30
C GLY A 238 -5.58 -18.86 -7.25
N CYS A 239 -6.17 -17.75 -6.77
CA CYS A 239 -6.92 -16.78 -7.58
C CYS A 239 -6.16 -15.47 -7.82
N PHE A 240 -4.84 -15.43 -7.63
CA PHE A 240 -3.99 -14.24 -7.80
C PHE A 240 -4.33 -13.06 -6.89
N SER A 241 -5.04 -13.29 -5.78
CA SER A 241 -5.29 -12.25 -4.77
C SER A 241 -4.10 -12.14 -3.83
N TRP A 242 -3.59 -10.92 -3.64
CA TRP A 242 -2.60 -10.62 -2.62
C TRP A 242 -3.21 -10.80 -1.23
N THR A 243 -2.69 -11.74 -0.44
CA THR A 243 -3.23 -12.04 0.90
C THR A 243 -2.29 -11.65 2.03
N THR A 244 -0.99 -11.74 1.81
CA THR A 244 0.01 -11.48 2.83
C THR A 244 1.26 -10.83 2.24
N GLY A 245 1.88 -9.95 3.02
CA GLY A 245 3.25 -9.50 2.78
C GLY A 245 4.13 -9.94 3.95
N SER A 246 5.08 -10.83 3.70
CA SER A 246 6.00 -11.32 4.72
C SER A 246 7.31 -10.55 4.68
N VAL A 247 7.96 -10.42 5.83
CA VAL A 247 9.29 -9.84 5.97
C VAL A 247 10.16 -10.86 6.69
N ASP A 248 11.28 -11.19 6.05
CA ASP A 248 12.45 -11.75 6.70
C ASP A 248 13.49 -10.64 6.78
N TRP A 249 13.77 -10.19 8.00
CA TRP A 249 14.65 -9.03 8.21
C TRP A 249 16.10 -9.34 7.82
N ASP A 250 16.53 -10.60 7.97
CA ASP A 250 17.90 -11.00 7.64
C ASP A 250 18.16 -11.00 6.12
N LYS A 251 17.10 -10.96 5.30
CA LYS A 251 17.19 -10.88 3.83
C LYS A 251 17.11 -9.47 3.24
N GLN A 252 16.85 -8.44 4.05
CA GLN A 252 16.56 -7.11 3.52
C GLN A 252 17.72 -6.50 2.74
N GLU A 253 18.97 -6.70 3.21
CA GLU A 253 20.16 -6.21 2.52
C GLU A 253 20.41 -6.94 1.19
N GLU A 254 20.13 -8.25 1.15
CA GLU A 254 20.22 -9.04 -0.09
C GLU A 254 19.22 -8.56 -1.13
N TYR A 255 17.96 -8.38 -0.72
CA TYR A 255 16.90 -7.85 -1.59
C TYR A 255 17.19 -6.44 -2.08
N GLU A 256 17.71 -5.55 -1.22
CA GLU A 256 18.12 -4.21 -1.64
C GLU A 256 19.19 -4.30 -2.74
N LYS A 257 20.28 -5.05 -2.49
CA LYS A 257 21.38 -5.22 -3.45
C LYS A 257 20.92 -5.82 -4.78
N LEU A 258 19.95 -6.74 -4.75
CA LEU A 258 19.41 -7.43 -5.91
C LEU A 258 18.79 -6.46 -6.95
N VAL A 259 18.15 -5.38 -6.47
CA VAL A 259 17.41 -4.44 -7.34
C VAL A 259 18.00 -3.04 -7.41
N TYR A 260 18.95 -2.70 -6.53
CA TYR A 260 19.42 -1.32 -6.35
C TYR A 260 19.88 -0.66 -7.65
N LYS A 261 20.83 -1.29 -8.36
CA LYS A 261 21.43 -0.71 -9.57
C LYS A 261 20.51 -0.77 -10.78
N GLU A 262 19.84 -1.89 -10.98
CA GLU A 262 19.06 -2.17 -12.20
C GLU A 262 17.67 -1.53 -12.16
N PHE A 263 17.06 -1.38 -10.98
CA PHE A 263 15.70 -0.86 -10.83
C PHE A 263 15.63 0.40 -9.96
N THR A 264 16.19 0.37 -8.76
CA THR A 264 16.02 1.48 -7.80
C THR A 264 16.60 2.79 -8.30
N LEU A 265 17.84 2.79 -8.83
CA LEU A 265 18.47 4.01 -9.36
C LEU A 265 17.73 4.58 -10.58
N PRO A 266 17.37 3.80 -11.63
CA PRO A 266 16.56 4.32 -12.74
C PRO A 266 15.19 4.86 -12.31
N ILE A 267 14.47 4.16 -11.42
CA ILE A 267 13.18 4.63 -10.89
C ILE A 267 13.36 5.94 -10.13
N LYS A 268 14.36 6.01 -9.25
CA LYS A 268 14.71 7.25 -8.53
C LYS A 268 14.93 8.38 -9.53
N ASP A 269 15.81 8.19 -10.50
CA ASP A 269 16.22 9.26 -11.40
C ASP A 269 15.06 9.72 -12.29
N TYR A 270 14.22 8.78 -12.74
CA TYR A 270 12.96 9.07 -13.43
C TYR A 270 12.04 9.96 -12.59
N LEU A 271 11.72 9.52 -11.36
CA LEU A 271 10.82 10.24 -10.46
C LEU A 271 11.37 11.61 -10.04
N GLN A 272 12.67 11.69 -9.74
CA GLN A 272 13.32 12.93 -9.34
C GLN A 272 13.30 13.98 -10.47
N ARG A 273 13.58 13.58 -11.72
CA ARG A 273 13.52 14.50 -12.88
C ARG A 273 12.11 15.03 -13.14
N ARG A 274 11.08 14.26 -12.80
CA ARG A 274 9.68 14.67 -12.91
C ARG A 274 9.21 15.52 -11.72
N GLY A 275 10.06 15.72 -10.70
CA GLY A 275 9.75 16.53 -9.51
C GLY A 275 9.04 15.77 -8.39
N TYR A 276 8.98 14.44 -8.46
CA TYR A 276 8.39 13.62 -7.41
C TYR A 276 9.31 13.48 -6.19
N PHE A 277 8.72 13.48 -5.00
CA PHE A 277 9.35 13.08 -3.75
C PHE A 277 8.31 12.35 -2.90
N GLY A 278 8.73 11.41 -2.06
CA GLY A 278 7.82 10.62 -1.24
C GLY A 278 8.14 9.12 -1.26
N LEU A 279 7.21 8.34 -0.73
CA LEU A 279 7.26 6.88 -0.74
C LEU A 279 7.09 6.34 -2.16
N VAL A 280 7.89 5.35 -2.52
CA VAL A 280 7.79 4.64 -3.78
C VAL A 280 7.80 3.16 -3.47
N THR A 281 6.73 2.47 -3.84
CA THR A 281 6.72 1.01 -3.93
C THR A 281 6.92 0.61 -5.38
N PHE A 282 7.75 -0.39 -5.65
CA PHE A 282 7.85 -1.00 -6.97
C PHE A 282 7.91 -2.53 -6.84
N GLU A 283 7.33 -3.22 -7.81
CA GLU A 283 7.22 -4.68 -7.81
C GLU A 283 8.06 -5.26 -8.94
N VAL A 284 8.88 -6.26 -8.62
CA VAL A 284 9.74 -6.93 -9.61
C VAL A 284 9.38 -8.40 -9.67
N LEU A 285 8.98 -8.87 -10.84
CA LEU A 285 8.80 -10.28 -11.14
C LEU A 285 10.17 -10.91 -11.40
N ILE A 286 10.50 -11.97 -10.66
CA ILE A 286 11.78 -12.67 -10.73
C ILE A 286 11.57 -14.08 -11.28
N THR A 287 12.34 -14.46 -12.31
CA THR A 287 12.42 -15.82 -12.86
C THR A 287 13.83 -16.39 -12.67
N ASP A 288 14.06 -17.61 -13.15
CA ASP A 288 15.41 -18.20 -13.22
C ASP A 288 16.40 -17.42 -14.08
N HIS A 289 15.91 -16.61 -15.03
CA HIS A 289 16.73 -16.06 -16.10
C HIS A 289 16.65 -14.53 -16.19
N ALA A 290 15.64 -13.90 -15.58
CA ALA A 290 15.40 -12.48 -15.75
C ALA A 290 14.61 -11.87 -14.58
N LYS A 291 14.62 -10.54 -14.52
CA LYS A 291 13.85 -9.71 -13.59
C LYS A 291 13.09 -8.66 -14.39
N TYR A 292 11.85 -8.39 -14.02
CA TYR A 292 10.98 -7.46 -14.76
C TYR A 292 10.22 -6.56 -13.80
N LEU A 293 10.27 -5.26 -14.02
CA LEU A 293 9.43 -4.29 -13.33
C LEU A 293 7.98 -4.46 -13.81
N VAL A 294 7.06 -4.73 -12.88
CA VAL A 294 5.64 -4.97 -13.20
C VAL A 294 4.68 -3.91 -12.68
N ASP A 295 5.10 -3.15 -11.66
CA ASP A 295 4.32 -2.02 -11.13
C ASP A 295 5.24 -0.98 -10.46
N ILE A 296 4.89 0.31 -10.55
CA ILE A 296 5.47 1.39 -9.74
C ILE A 296 4.31 2.17 -9.11
N ASN A 297 4.41 2.41 -7.82
CA ASN A 297 3.40 3.02 -6.99
C ASN A 297 4.06 4.14 -6.17
N PRO A 298 4.24 5.35 -6.76
CA PRO A 298 4.80 6.51 -6.07
C PRO A 298 3.76 7.12 -5.12
N ARG A 299 3.59 6.48 -3.96
CA ARG A 299 2.71 6.89 -2.86
C ARG A 299 3.07 6.15 -1.58
N ILE A 300 2.55 6.64 -0.45
CA ILE A 300 2.51 5.86 0.79
C ILE A 300 1.65 4.61 0.56
N GLY A 301 2.31 3.44 0.53
CA GLY A 301 1.74 2.16 0.16
C GLY A 301 1.07 1.43 1.33
N GLY A 302 0.29 0.40 1.03
CA GLY A 302 -0.40 -0.40 2.05
C GLY A 302 0.54 -1.08 3.05
N ASP A 303 1.75 -1.41 2.59
CA ASP A 303 2.75 -2.14 3.37
C ASP A 303 3.71 -1.20 4.13
N THR A 304 3.64 0.12 3.90
CA THR A 304 4.59 1.08 4.48
C THR A 304 4.63 1.00 6.00
N THR A 305 3.47 0.99 6.65
CA THR A 305 3.41 0.88 8.11
C THR A 305 3.99 -0.44 8.59
N HIS A 306 3.68 -1.55 7.91
CA HIS A 306 4.25 -2.85 8.28
C HIS A 306 5.77 -2.84 8.21
N LEU A 307 6.37 -2.33 7.14
CA LEU A 307 7.82 -2.27 6.98
C LEU A 307 8.51 -1.38 8.02
N LEU A 308 7.93 -0.21 8.33
CA LEU A 308 8.46 0.67 9.38
C LEU A 308 8.40 0.03 10.77
N LEU A 309 7.30 -0.67 11.07
CA LEU A 309 7.19 -1.46 12.31
C LEU A 309 8.18 -2.63 12.29
N ALA A 310 8.27 -3.40 11.21
CA ALA A 310 9.15 -4.56 11.08
C ALA A 310 10.62 -4.19 11.33
N ARG A 311 11.04 -3.02 10.84
CA ARG A 311 12.37 -2.46 11.13
C ARG A 311 12.63 -2.32 12.62
N HIS A 312 11.73 -1.65 13.34
CA HIS A 312 11.85 -1.48 14.78
C HIS A 312 11.80 -2.83 15.52
N MET A 313 10.85 -3.68 15.14
CA MET A 313 10.65 -5.00 15.75
C MET A 313 11.89 -5.89 15.58
N ALA A 314 12.55 -5.86 14.43
CA ALA A 314 13.74 -6.65 14.18
C ALA A 314 14.99 -6.06 14.85
N LEU A 315 15.22 -4.75 14.73
CA LEU A 315 16.46 -4.12 15.18
C LEU A 315 16.50 -3.87 16.69
N ASP A 316 15.36 -3.52 17.30
CA ASP A 316 15.30 -3.10 18.71
C ASP A 316 14.69 -4.16 19.64
N ILE A 317 13.82 -5.04 19.11
CA ILE A 317 13.12 -6.07 19.90
C ILE A 317 13.65 -7.48 19.59
N GLY A 318 14.14 -7.73 18.37
CA GLY A 318 14.67 -9.03 17.93
C GLY A 318 13.63 -9.95 17.26
N PHE A 319 12.45 -9.44 16.90
CA PHE A 319 11.49 -10.16 16.07
C PHE A 319 11.81 -9.97 14.59
N LYS A 320 12.60 -10.90 14.05
CA LYS A 320 13.14 -10.83 12.68
C LYS A 320 12.17 -11.28 11.59
N HIS A 321 11.08 -11.94 11.95
CA HIS A 321 10.08 -12.40 11.00
C HIS A 321 8.74 -11.73 11.27
N SER A 322 8.08 -11.27 10.22
CA SER A 322 6.77 -10.67 10.33
C SER A 322 5.91 -10.88 9.09
N ALA A 323 4.61 -10.71 9.24
CA ALA A 323 3.70 -10.65 8.11
C ALA A 323 2.59 -9.62 8.35
N ILE A 324 2.19 -8.93 7.29
CA ILE A 324 0.93 -8.19 7.23
C ILE A 324 -0.14 -9.08 6.62
N PHE A 325 -1.27 -9.18 7.31
CA PHE A 325 -2.47 -9.86 6.85
C PHE A 325 -3.52 -8.79 6.52
N CYS A 326 -4.01 -8.79 5.29
CA CYS A 326 -4.84 -7.73 4.75
C CYS A 326 -6.28 -8.19 4.54
N LYS A 327 -7.27 -7.32 4.84
CA LYS A 327 -8.70 -7.57 4.60
C LYS A 327 -9.20 -8.87 5.25
N ASN A 328 -8.75 -9.15 6.47
CA ASN A 328 -9.14 -10.37 7.18
C ASN A 328 -10.55 -10.22 7.72
N LYS A 329 -11.44 -11.12 7.31
CA LYS A 329 -12.81 -11.20 7.80
C LYS A 329 -12.89 -12.06 9.05
N HIS A 330 -13.60 -11.57 10.06
CA HIS A 330 -13.84 -12.24 11.34
C HIS A 330 -15.34 -12.28 11.61
N SER A 331 -16.02 -13.30 11.10
CA SER A 331 -17.50 -13.34 11.06
C SER A 331 -18.19 -13.33 12.42
N ASN A 332 -17.49 -13.74 13.48
CA ASN A 332 -18.04 -13.92 14.83
C ASN A 332 -17.49 -12.91 15.85
N LEU A 333 -16.79 -11.87 15.40
CA LEU A 333 -16.15 -10.89 16.28
C LEU A 333 -16.48 -9.48 15.86
N THR A 334 -16.71 -8.63 16.85
CA THR A 334 -16.59 -7.18 16.68
C THR A 334 -15.12 -6.78 16.61
N SER A 335 -14.85 -5.64 16.01
CA SER A 335 -13.55 -4.98 15.93
C SER A 335 -12.93 -4.75 17.32
N LYS A 336 -13.75 -4.42 18.33
CA LYS A 336 -13.31 -4.26 19.72
C LYS A 336 -12.87 -5.58 20.35
N GLU A 337 -13.63 -6.66 20.13
CA GLU A 337 -13.26 -8.00 20.64
C GLU A 337 -11.99 -8.52 19.96
N LEU A 338 -11.83 -8.30 18.66
CA LEU A 338 -10.60 -8.62 17.94
C LEU A 338 -9.38 -7.93 18.55
N VAL A 339 -9.48 -6.63 18.82
CA VAL A 339 -8.39 -5.87 19.46
C VAL A 339 -8.11 -6.38 20.88
N LYS A 340 -9.16 -6.73 21.63
CA LYS A 340 -8.98 -7.34 22.95
C LYS A 340 -8.22 -8.67 22.85
N ARG A 341 -8.60 -9.56 21.91
CA ARG A 341 -7.90 -10.84 21.69
C ARG A 341 -6.43 -10.64 21.33
N ALA A 342 -6.12 -9.66 20.48
CA ALA A 342 -4.74 -9.32 20.15
C ALA A 342 -3.97 -8.84 21.40
N ASN A 343 -4.58 -8.02 22.26
CA ASN A 343 -3.97 -7.60 23.53
C ASN A 343 -3.69 -8.79 24.45
N ASP A 344 -4.69 -9.65 24.68
CA ASP A 344 -4.58 -10.83 25.54
C ASP A 344 -3.47 -11.79 25.03
N SER A 345 -3.35 -11.95 23.71
CA SER A 345 -2.28 -12.75 23.08
C SER A 345 -0.90 -12.13 23.27
N ASN A 346 -0.77 -10.82 23.13
CA ASN A 346 0.51 -10.12 23.28
C ASN A 346 1.06 -10.21 24.72
N GLU A 347 0.19 -10.30 25.74
CA GLU A 347 0.59 -10.48 27.13
C GLU A 347 1.28 -11.83 27.40
N GLN A 348 1.10 -12.83 26.53
CA GLN A 348 1.76 -14.13 26.63
C GLN A 348 3.24 -14.08 26.18
N GLY A 349 3.66 -13.03 25.46
CA GLY A 349 5.07 -12.76 25.14
C GLY A 349 5.71 -13.63 24.05
N GLU A 350 4.93 -14.44 23.32
CA GLU A 350 5.43 -15.32 22.24
C GLU A 350 5.74 -14.57 20.93
N GLY A 351 5.23 -13.34 20.81
CA GLY A 351 5.44 -12.42 19.69
C GLY A 351 4.56 -11.19 19.90
N LEU A 352 4.34 -10.44 18.82
CA LEU A 352 3.50 -9.24 18.87
C LEU A 352 2.53 -9.18 17.70
N THR A 353 1.26 -9.02 18.02
CA THR A 353 0.16 -8.78 17.08
C THR A 353 -0.29 -7.33 17.21
N VAL A 354 -0.14 -6.57 16.13
CA VAL A 354 -0.59 -5.18 16.01
C VAL A 354 -1.76 -5.12 15.05
N VAL A 355 -2.95 -4.82 15.58
CA VAL A 355 -4.13 -4.50 14.78
C VAL A 355 -3.95 -3.10 14.22
N LEU A 356 -3.53 -3.00 12.96
CA LEU A 356 -3.28 -1.72 12.29
C LEU A 356 -4.58 -0.95 12.06
N SER A 357 -5.67 -1.67 11.79
CA SER A 357 -7.01 -1.10 11.62
C SER A 357 -8.03 -2.22 11.75
N ALA A 358 -9.19 -1.92 12.33
CA ALA A 358 -10.36 -2.80 12.34
C ALA A 358 -11.63 -1.98 12.18
N ALA A 359 -12.64 -2.53 11.52
CA ALA A 359 -13.95 -1.92 11.37
C ALA A 359 -15.03 -3.00 11.34
N ASP A 360 -16.15 -2.76 12.01
CA ASP A 360 -17.32 -3.65 11.95
C ASP A 360 -17.93 -3.59 10.55
N ALA A 361 -18.26 -4.76 10.02
CA ALA A 361 -18.95 -4.95 8.76
C ALA A 361 -20.38 -5.45 9.03
N ASP A 362 -21.17 -5.69 7.97
CA ASP A 362 -22.53 -6.23 8.12
C ASP A 362 -22.56 -7.57 8.89
N VAL A 363 -21.50 -8.35 8.75
CA VAL A 363 -21.27 -9.60 9.51
C VAL A 363 -19.87 -9.57 10.10
N GLY A 364 -19.78 -9.47 11.43
CA GLY A 364 -18.52 -9.45 12.16
C GLY A 364 -17.68 -8.20 11.87
N CYS A 365 -16.37 -8.36 11.74
CA CYS A 365 -15.46 -7.26 11.42
C CYS A 365 -14.40 -7.62 10.37
N GLU A 366 -13.83 -6.59 9.75
CA GLU A 366 -12.66 -6.69 8.88
C GLU A 366 -11.45 -6.00 9.51
N SER A 367 -10.24 -6.51 9.24
CA SER A 367 -9.01 -5.99 9.83
C SER A 367 -7.78 -6.02 8.92
N TYR A 368 -6.82 -5.15 9.23
CA TYR A 368 -5.42 -5.28 8.84
C TYR A 368 -4.60 -5.51 10.10
N VAL A 369 -3.76 -6.54 10.07
CA VAL A 369 -2.98 -6.96 11.22
C VAL A 369 -1.53 -7.16 10.79
N SER A 370 -0.59 -6.64 11.57
CA SER A 370 0.82 -7.01 11.47
C SER A 370 1.19 -7.93 12.62
N VAL A 371 1.82 -9.06 12.32
CA VAL A 371 2.28 -10.02 13.32
C VAL A 371 3.79 -10.13 13.22
N PHE A 372 4.47 -10.09 14.36
CA PHE A 372 5.92 -10.10 14.51
C PHE A 372 6.33 -11.22 15.46
N ALA A 373 7.32 -12.03 15.10
CA ALA A 373 7.83 -13.10 15.95
C ALA A 373 9.29 -13.46 15.63
N LYS A 374 9.84 -14.41 16.39
CA LYS A 374 11.20 -14.93 16.19
C LYS A 374 11.33 -15.95 15.06
N THR A 375 10.22 -16.55 14.61
CA THR A 375 10.21 -17.56 13.54
C THR A 375 9.00 -17.34 12.63
N PRO A 376 9.06 -17.77 11.35
CA PRO A 376 7.91 -17.73 10.45
C PRO A 376 6.70 -18.52 10.97
N ASP A 377 6.93 -19.68 11.59
CA ASP A 377 5.86 -20.51 12.13
C ASP A 377 5.11 -19.82 13.27
N ALA A 378 5.84 -19.13 14.16
CA ALA A 378 5.23 -18.36 15.24
C ALA A 378 4.36 -17.21 14.70
N VAL A 379 4.77 -16.55 13.61
CA VAL A 379 3.93 -15.53 12.93
C VAL A 379 2.60 -16.15 12.48
N GLN A 380 2.64 -17.35 11.89
CA GLN A 380 1.41 -18.04 11.47
C GLN A 380 0.57 -18.46 12.66
N THR A 381 1.15 -19.06 13.69
CA THR A 381 0.41 -19.51 14.89
C THR A 381 -0.29 -18.34 15.59
N LEU A 382 0.39 -17.23 15.81
CA LEU A 382 -0.21 -16.02 16.42
C LEU A 382 -1.39 -15.50 15.61
N PHE A 383 -1.27 -15.46 14.28
CA PHE A 383 -2.37 -15.04 13.41
C PHE A 383 -3.56 -16.02 13.43
N HIS A 384 -3.30 -17.33 13.45
CA HIS A 384 -4.37 -18.33 13.53
C HIS A 384 -5.11 -18.27 14.87
N ASN A 385 -4.39 -18.03 15.97
CA ASN A 385 -4.97 -17.83 17.30
C ASN A 385 -5.86 -16.59 17.41
N LEU A 386 -5.68 -15.61 16.50
CA LEU A 386 -6.54 -14.43 16.44
C LEU A 386 -7.89 -14.71 15.77
N LYS A 387 -7.94 -15.69 14.84
CA LYS A 387 -9.14 -16.05 14.07
C LYS A 387 -10.10 -16.97 14.82
N ASN A 388 -9.56 -17.86 15.64
CA ASN A 388 -10.31 -18.78 16.49
C ASN A 388 -10.61 -18.09 17.82
#